data_AF-A0A2Z6RFD7-F1
#
_entry.id   AF-A0A2Z6RFD7-F1
#
_cell.length_a   1.000
_cell.length_b   1.000
_cell.length_c   1.000
_cell.angle_alpha   90.00
_cell.angle_beta   90.00
_cell.angle_gamma   90.00
#
_symmetry.space_group_name_H-M   'P 1'
#
loop_
_entity.id
_entity.type
_entity.pdbx_description
1 polymer ?
#
loop_
_entity_poly.entity_id
_entity_poly.type
_entity_poly.pdbx_seq_one_letter_code
_entity_poly.pdbx_strand_id
1 'polypeptide(L)'
;MTFHQTSISINKLLRFIGTIIISILIICLFINDISNNFNNNRISKIEVISLPGDQKKIDVGYGDDYWILTENNELYYKSMMLRKFIHKRSGVLDFAVGLDGTVAYIDIYTNEVYVRNMNVDWWYRIDDGNHAHQTISVCDYKTIFTTNDKLDCIKGVYDYKKDDKLDIYNWEYVDFYYTYYQVSCAFHDHSIWIRGNEEHAYLYINNYTHIPRSEIALKQIKALSEQHVIGVDYYNNLWERIRGTWIWVKNNVKSASINYNGDIFYIDSTNDSIYKLSKN
;
A
#
# COMPACT_ATOMS: atom_id res chain seq x y z
N MET A 1 1.80 -68.11 -33.35
CA MET A 1 1.53 -66.95 -32.48
C MET A 1 2.33 -67.10 -31.21
N THR A 2 3.47 -66.42 -31.14
CA THR A 2 4.30 -66.33 -29.93
C THR A 2 3.75 -65.21 -29.05
N PHE A 3 3.12 -65.55 -27.93
CA PHE A 3 2.79 -64.59 -26.88
C PHE A 3 4.04 -64.32 -26.06
N HIS A 4 4.62 -63.13 -26.21
CA HIS A 4 5.65 -62.63 -25.29
C HIS A 4 4.99 -62.28 -23.96
N GLN A 5 5.15 -63.16 -22.97
CA GLN A 5 4.73 -62.89 -21.60
C GLN A 5 5.86 -62.14 -20.89
N THR A 6 5.75 -60.82 -20.79
CA THR A 6 6.70 -59.98 -20.05
C THR A 6 6.46 -60.16 -18.55
N SER A 7 7.13 -61.15 -17.94
CA SER A 7 7.17 -61.28 -16.49
C SER A 7 8.00 -60.13 -15.89
N ILE A 8 7.33 -59.09 -15.41
CA ILE A 8 7.97 -58.06 -14.60
C ILE A 8 8.42 -58.75 -13.30
N SER A 9 9.74 -58.89 -13.11
CA SER A 9 10.28 -59.47 -11.87
C SER A 9 9.72 -58.73 -10.66
N ILE A 10 9.35 -59.44 -9.61
CA ILE A 10 8.81 -58.87 -8.35
C ILE A 10 9.65 -57.69 -7.83
N ASN A 11 10.97 -57.72 -8.02
CA ASN A 11 11.89 -56.63 -7.67
C ASN A 11 11.66 -55.32 -8.46
N LYS A 12 11.23 -55.40 -9.73
CA LYS A 12 10.88 -54.22 -10.54
C LYS A 12 9.54 -53.62 -10.08
N LEU A 13 8.59 -54.46 -9.70
CA LEU A 13 7.30 -54.02 -9.15
C LEU A 13 7.47 -53.32 -7.79
N LEU A 14 8.28 -53.90 -6.90
CA LEU A 14 8.62 -53.30 -5.59
C LEU A 14 9.33 -51.95 -5.74
N ARG A 15 10.27 -51.83 -6.69
CA ARG A 15 10.94 -50.54 -6.97
C ARG A 15 9.96 -49.50 -7.50
N PHE A 16 9.02 -49.89 -8.37
CA PHE A 16 8.02 -48.99 -8.93
C PHE A 16 7.04 -48.47 -7.87
N ILE A 17 6.57 -49.37 -6.98
CA ILE A 17 5.73 -48.99 -5.83
C ILE A 17 6.50 -48.07 -4.89
N GLY A 18 7.77 -48.38 -4.61
CA GLY A 18 8.64 -47.52 -3.79
C GLY A 18 8.80 -46.11 -4.36
N THR A 19 9.01 -45.98 -5.68
CA THR A 19 9.12 -44.67 -6.33
C THR A 19 7.82 -43.88 -6.29
N ILE A 20 6.66 -44.54 -6.41
CA ILE A 20 5.35 -43.87 -6.30
C ILE A 20 5.13 -43.35 -4.88
N ILE A 21 5.41 -44.17 -3.86
CA ILE A 21 5.26 -43.77 -2.45
C ILE A 21 6.17 -42.57 -2.12
N ILE A 22 7.43 -42.60 -2.56
CA ILE A 22 8.37 -41.48 -2.35
C ILE A 22 7.89 -40.23 -3.08
N SER A 23 7.39 -40.35 -4.31
CA SER A 23 6.87 -39.21 -5.08
C SER A 23 5.65 -38.58 -4.40
N ILE A 24 4.72 -39.39 -3.90
CA ILE A 24 3.57 -38.93 -3.13
C ILE A 24 4.02 -38.26 -1.84
N LEU A 25 5.01 -38.82 -1.14
CA LEU A 25 5.54 -38.24 0.10
C LEU A 25 6.17 -36.86 -0.15
N ILE A 26 6.94 -36.71 -1.23
CA ILE A 26 7.54 -35.43 -1.65
C ILE A 26 6.43 -34.43 -1.98
N ILE A 27 5.41 -34.82 -2.75
CA ILE A 27 4.28 -33.95 -3.08
C ILE A 27 3.53 -33.53 -1.81
N CYS A 28 3.26 -34.45 -0.87
CA CYS A 28 2.61 -34.13 0.40
C CYS A 28 3.45 -33.20 1.27
N LEU A 29 4.78 -33.37 1.30
CA LEU A 29 5.68 -32.46 2.00
C LEU A 29 5.66 -31.06 1.37
N PHE A 30 5.71 -30.95 0.04
CA PHE A 30 5.60 -29.68 -0.67
C PHE A 30 4.24 -29.00 -0.44
N ILE A 31 3.13 -29.75 -0.48
CA ILE A 31 1.79 -29.21 -0.21
C ILE A 31 1.67 -28.73 1.24
N ASN A 32 2.21 -29.47 2.21
CA ASN A 32 2.24 -29.04 3.60
C ASN A 32 3.11 -27.80 3.81
N ASP A 33 4.25 -27.70 3.14
CA ASP A 33 5.13 -26.54 3.25
C ASP A 33 4.50 -25.28 2.62
N ILE A 34 3.81 -25.43 1.50
CA ILE A 34 3.00 -24.37 0.88
C ILE A 34 1.83 -23.99 1.79
N SER A 35 1.11 -24.97 2.34
CA SER A 35 -0.03 -24.75 3.24
C SER A 35 0.39 -24.06 4.55
N ASN A 36 1.52 -24.46 5.14
CA ASN A 36 2.02 -23.88 6.39
C ASN A 36 2.57 -22.47 6.17
N ASN A 37 3.21 -22.20 5.02
CA ASN A 37 3.60 -20.84 4.65
C ASN A 37 2.40 -19.93 4.33
N PHE A 38 1.31 -20.45 3.77
CA PHE A 38 0.08 -19.69 3.55
C PHE A 38 -0.70 -19.40 4.85
N ASN A 39 -0.65 -20.31 5.83
CA ASN A 39 -1.41 -20.19 7.09
C ASN A 39 -0.69 -19.44 8.22
N ASN A 40 0.53 -18.95 8.02
CA ASN A 40 1.28 -18.24 9.07
C ASN A 40 0.90 -16.76 9.24
N ASN A 41 -0.06 -16.24 8.47
CA ASN A 41 -0.65 -14.93 8.73
C ASN A 41 -1.56 -15.02 9.97
N ARG A 42 -1.03 -14.71 11.16
CA ARG A 42 -1.89 -14.49 12.33
C ARG A 42 -2.68 -13.20 12.10
N ILE A 43 -3.95 -13.35 11.75
CA ILE A 43 -4.93 -12.27 11.80
C ILE A 43 -5.17 -11.94 13.28
N SER A 44 -4.28 -11.16 13.88
CA SER A 44 -4.54 -10.54 15.18
C SER A 44 -5.51 -9.40 14.94
N LYS A 45 -6.77 -9.57 15.34
CA LYS A 45 -7.74 -8.47 15.40
C LYS A 45 -7.13 -7.34 16.22
N ILE A 46 -6.59 -6.31 15.56
CA ILE A 46 -6.43 -5.03 16.23
C ILE A 46 -7.82 -4.59 16.63
N GLU A 47 -7.94 -4.11 17.86
CA GLU A 47 -9.17 -3.65 18.47
C GLU A 47 -10.09 -3.01 17.42
N VAL A 48 -11.33 -3.49 17.35
CA VAL A 48 -12.41 -2.82 16.63
C VAL A 48 -12.63 -1.51 17.36
N ILE A 49 -11.86 -0.50 16.97
CA ILE A 49 -12.01 0.85 17.48
C ILE A 49 -13.04 1.48 16.58
N SER A 50 -14.29 1.53 17.06
CA SER A 50 -15.36 2.26 16.40
C SER A 50 -14.94 3.73 16.25
N LEU A 51 -14.74 4.17 15.03
CA LEU A 51 -14.64 5.59 14.70
C LEU A 51 -16.03 6.20 14.52
N PRO A 52 -16.15 7.52 14.68
CA PRO A 52 -17.31 8.24 14.18
C PRO A 52 -17.29 8.31 12.64
N GLY A 53 -18.44 8.03 12.02
CA GLY A 53 -18.66 8.14 10.57
C GLY A 53 -18.17 6.95 9.74
N ASP A 54 -18.31 7.06 8.42
CA ASP A 54 -17.86 6.05 7.46
C ASP A 54 -16.42 6.37 7.00
N GLN A 55 -15.53 5.37 6.97
CA GLN A 55 -14.11 5.59 6.70
C GLN A 55 -13.80 5.47 5.21
N LYS A 56 -13.11 6.46 4.65
CA LYS A 56 -12.74 6.55 3.24
C LYS A 56 -11.35 5.94 2.97
N LYS A 57 -10.35 6.36 3.74
CA LYS A 57 -8.93 6.00 3.54
C LYS A 57 -8.22 5.83 4.87
N ILE A 58 -7.30 4.87 4.92
CA ILE A 58 -6.32 4.71 6.00
C ILE A 58 -4.91 4.86 5.43
N ASP A 59 -4.01 5.50 6.17
CA ASP A 59 -2.58 5.45 5.91
C ASP A 59 -1.79 5.35 7.21
N VAL A 60 -0.67 4.63 7.19
CA VAL A 60 0.10 4.26 8.37
C VAL A 60 1.58 4.55 8.13
N GLY A 61 2.23 5.21 9.10
CA GLY A 61 3.66 5.43 9.13
C GLY A 61 4.41 4.29 9.82
N TYR A 62 5.29 4.63 10.76
CA TYR A 62 6.01 3.64 11.58
C TYR A 62 5.11 3.07 12.68
N GLY A 63 5.18 1.75 12.89
CA GLY A 63 4.45 1.06 13.97
C GLY A 63 2.93 1.22 13.83
N ASP A 64 2.30 1.83 14.82
CA ASP A 64 0.85 2.04 14.86
C ASP A 64 0.47 3.54 14.70
N ASP A 65 1.31 4.36 14.06
CA ASP A 65 0.99 5.74 13.68
C ASP A 65 0.06 5.78 12.45
N TYR A 66 -1.20 5.38 12.65
CA TYR A 66 -2.20 5.37 11.60
C TYR A 66 -3.24 6.49 11.72
N TRP A 67 -3.58 7.00 10.54
CA TRP A 67 -4.46 8.14 10.32
C TRP A 67 -5.59 7.73 9.40
N ILE A 68 -6.74 8.38 9.54
CA ILE A 68 -7.96 8.00 8.84
C ILE A 68 -8.64 9.25 8.30
N LEU A 69 -9.06 9.15 7.06
CA LEU A 69 -9.96 10.10 6.42
C LEU A 69 -11.36 9.48 6.33
N THR A 70 -12.38 10.24 6.72
CA THR A 70 -13.78 9.85 6.59
C THR A 70 -14.37 10.25 5.24
N GLU A 71 -15.53 9.70 4.88
CA GLU A 71 -16.28 10.12 3.69
C GLU A 71 -16.73 11.59 3.76
N ASN A 72 -16.84 12.15 4.97
CA ASN A 72 -17.12 13.57 5.19
C ASN A 72 -15.88 14.47 5.05
N ASN A 73 -14.76 13.93 4.54
CA ASN A 73 -13.49 14.64 4.38
C ASN A 73 -12.93 15.17 5.71
N GLU A 74 -13.11 14.41 6.79
CA GLU A 74 -12.55 14.70 8.11
C GLU A 74 -11.38 13.77 8.42
N LEU A 75 -10.26 14.37 8.84
CA LEU A 75 -9.02 13.68 9.14
C LEU A 75 -8.88 13.44 10.65
N TYR A 76 -8.60 12.20 11.02
CA TYR A 76 -8.43 11.76 12.40
C TYR A 76 -7.09 11.08 12.62
N TYR A 77 -6.51 11.32 13.79
CA TYR A 77 -5.31 10.65 14.30
C TYR A 77 -5.67 9.69 15.42
N LYS A 78 -5.17 8.44 15.38
CA LYS A 78 -5.25 7.53 16.54
C LYS A 78 -4.18 7.90 17.56
N SER A 79 -4.58 8.60 18.63
CA SER A 79 -3.67 8.80 19.75
C SER A 79 -3.52 7.53 20.57
N MET A 80 -2.31 6.99 20.62
CA MET A 80 -1.97 5.86 21.50
C MET A 80 -2.02 6.23 22.98
N MET A 81 -1.60 7.47 23.31
CA MET A 81 -1.64 7.97 24.69
C MET A 81 -3.07 8.11 25.21
N LEU A 82 -3.97 8.69 24.41
CA LEU A 82 -5.36 8.90 24.81
C LEU A 82 -6.27 7.70 24.45
N ARG A 83 -5.73 6.69 23.77
CA ARG A 83 -6.44 5.51 23.25
C ARG A 83 -7.70 5.83 22.42
N LYS A 84 -7.78 7.01 21.82
CA LYS A 84 -8.94 7.47 21.05
C LYS A 84 -8.53 8.15 19.76
N PHE A 85 -9.48 8.25 18.84
CA PHE A 85 -9.33 9.10 17.67
C PHE A 85 -9.53 10.57 18.04
N ILE A 86 -8.67 11.41 17.48
CA ILE A 86 -8.69 12.86 17.67
C ILE A 86 -8.91 13.47 16.29
N HIS A 87 -9.97 14.27 16.16
CA HIS A 87 -10.20 15.08 14.97
C HIS A 87 -9.05 16.07 14.78
N LYS A 88 -8.58 16.22 13.54
CA LYS A 88 -7.43 17.06 13.21
C LYS A 88 -7.71 18.08 12.13
N ARG A 89 -8.58 17.76 11.18
CA ARG A 89 -8.89 18.66 10.06
C ARG A 89 -10.22 18.27 9.42
N SER A 90 -10.92 19.25 8.88
CA SER A 90 -12.05 19.06 7.97
C SER A 90 -11.69 19.63 6.59
N GLY A 91 -12.36 19.18 5.53
CA GLY A 91 -12.06 19.65 4.17
C GLY A 91 -10.80 19.01 3.59
N VAL A 92 -10.51 17.75 3.93
CA VAL A 92 -9.34 17.02 3.42
C VAL A 92 -9.74 16.16 2.21
N LEU A 93 -9.14 16.42 1.05
CA LEU A 93 -9.36 15.64 -0.17
C LEU A 93 -8.66 14.27 -0.09
N ASP A 94 -7.36 14.31 0.20
CA ASP A 94 -6.49 13.16 0.37
C ASP A 94 -5.39 13.46 1.39
N PHE A 95 -4.78 12.43 1.97
CA PHE A 95 -3.68 12.56 2.93
C PHE A 95 -2.69 11.39 2.83
N ALA A 96 -1.48 11.57 3.34
CA ALA A 96 -0.50 10.51 3.45
C ALA A 96 0.38 10.67 4.70
N VAL A 97 0.90 9.54 5.17
CA VAL A 97 1.78 9.44 6.34
C VAL A 97 3.12 8.85 5.89
N GLY A 98 4.20 9.57 6.21
CA GLY A 98 5.57 9.16 5.98
C GLY A 98 6.12 8.29 7.12
N LEU A 99 7.24 7.63 6.85
CA LEU A 99 7.94 6.80 7.83
C LEU A 99 8.38 7.59 9.07
N ASP A 100 8.78 8.84 8.87
CA ASP A 100 9.29 9.76 9.88
C ASP A 100 8.18 10.44 10.71
N GLY A 101 6.91 10.03 10.51
CA GLY A 101 5.75 10.63 11.15
C GLY A 101 5.28 11.92 10.49
N THR A 102 5.87 12.30 9.35
CA THR A 102 5.36 13.40 8.52
C THR A 102 3.94 13.07 8.05
N VAL A 103 3.03 14.00 8.25
CA VAL A 103 1.65 13.90 7.76
C VAL A 103 1.39 15.09 6.87
N ALA A 104 0.98 14.81 5.64
CA ALA A 104 0.58 15.82 4.68
C ALA A 104 -0.83 15.54 4.16
N TYR A 105 -1.55 16.61 3.83
CA TYR A 105 -2.89 16.52 3.27
C TYR A 105 -3.08 17.52 2.13
N ILE A 106 -4.06 17.23 1.26
CA ILE A 106 -4.53 18.12 0.21
C ILE A 106 -5.85 18.73 0.64
N ASP A 107 -5.97 20.05 0.60
CA ASP A 107 -7.22 20.75 0.90
C ASP A 107 -8.24 20.55 -0.24
N ILE A 108 -9.48 20.22 0.10
CA ILE A 108 -10.52 19.92 -0.91
C ILE A 108 -11.02 21.16 -1.67
N TYR A 109 -10.85 22.35 -1.10
CA TYR A 109 -11.36 23.58 -1.70
C TYR A 109 -10.32 24.26 -2.58
N THR A 110 -9.04 24.12 -2.25
CA THR A 110 -7.95 24.79 -2.97
C THR A 110 -7.02 23.85 -3.74
N ASN A 111 -7.08 22.54 -3.47
CA ASN A 111 -6.12 21.55 -3.97
C ASN A 111 -4.66 21.83 -3.54
N GLU A 112 -4.44 22.72 -2.57
CA GLU A 112 -3.11 23.02 -2.03
C GLU A 112 -2.67 21.94 -1.03
N VAL A 113 -1.35 21.74 -0.94
CA VAL A 113 -0.73 20.78 -0.03
C VAL A 113 -0.31 21.44 1.28
N TYR A 114 -0.64 20.77 2.40
CA TYR A 114 -0.28 21.19 3.74
C TYR A 114 0.46 20.08 4.48
N VAL A 115 1.47 20.45 5.27
CA VAL A 115 2.20 19.54 6.16
C VAL A 115 1.96 19.92 7.62
N ARG A 116 1.90 18.91 8.49
CA ARG A 116 1.76 19.11 9.94
C ARG A 116 3.02 19.71 10.54
N ASN A 117 2.86 20.66 11.44
CA ASN A 117 3.95 21.36 12.13
C ASN A 117 4.27 20.74 13.51
N MET A 118 5.38 21.18 14.13
CA MET A 118 5.78 20.96 15.53
C MET A 118 4.63 21.23 16.51
N ASN A 119 3.79 22.23 16.22
CA ASN A 119 2.54 22.45 16.92
C ASN A 119 1.53 21.44 16.40
N VAL A 120 1.17 20.50 17.27
CA VAL A 120 0.36 19.28 17.01
C VAL A 120 -0.97 19.50 16.26
N ASP A 121 -1.49 20.74 16.25
CA ASP A 121 -2.75 21.14 15.62
C ASP A 121 -2.57 22.19 14.50
N TRP A 122 -1.33 22.56 14.16
CA TRP A 122 -1.02 23.54 13.11
C TRP A 122 -0.56 22.86 11.84
N TRP A 123 -0.91 23.47 10.72
CA TRP A 123 -0.64 22.99 9.38
C TRP A 123 -0.05 24.13 8.56
N TYR A 124 1.06 23.88 7.87
CA TYR A 124 1.69 24.84 6.98
C TYR A 124 1.40 24.49 5.53
N ARG A 125 1.00 25.49 4.75
CA ARG A 125 0.92 25.35 3.30
C ARG A 125 2.34 25.25 2.76
N ILE A 126 2.62 24.17 2.03
CA ILE A 126 3.91 23.93 1.37
C ILE A 126 3.81 24.01 -0.15
N ASP A 127 2.58 24.12 -0.66
CA ASP A 127 2.29 24.32 -2.08
C ASP A 127 2.60 25.74 -2.56
N ASP A 128 3.00 25.84 -3.82
CA ASP A 128 3.32 27.10 -4.51
C ASP A 128 2.14 27.68 -5.31
N GLY A 129 1.02 26.95 -5.40
CA GLY A 129 -0.22 27.35 -6.07
C GLY A 129 -0.25 27.05 -7.57
N ASN A 130 0.75 26.36 -8.13
CA ASN A 130 0.84 26.12 -9.57
C ASN A 130 0.15 24.82 -10.02
N HIS A 131 -0.31 23.99 -9.09
CA HIS A 131 -0.79 22.66 -9.37
C HIS A 131 -2.08 22.34 -8.60
N ALA A 132 -3.10 21.83 -9.28
CA ALA A 132 -4.32 21.36 -8.64
C ALA A 132 -4.16 19.90 -8.19
N HIS A 133 -3.50 19.68 -7.05
CA HIS A 133 -3.20 18.35 -6.52
C HIS A 133 -4.45 17.52 -6.18
N GLN A 134 -4.39 16.20 -6.41
CA GLN A 134 -5.50 15.25 -6.27
C GLN A 134 -5.18 14.07 -5.36
N THR A 135 -3.99 13.48 -5.48
CA THR A 135 -3.53 12.41 -4.60
C THR A 135 -2.17 12.75 -4.02
N ILE A 136 -1.85 12.18 -2.86
CA ILE A 136 -0.59 12.45 -2.15
C ILE A 136 0.07 11.18 -1.61
N SER A 137 1.40 11.19 -1.64
CA SER A 137 2.27 10.19 -1.01
C SER A 137 3.49 10.88 -0.41
N VAL A 138 3.78 10.56 0.84
CA VAL A 138 4.95 11.10 1.56
C VAL A 138 6.04 10.02 1.55
N CYS A 139 7.20 10.34 0.96
CA CYS A 139 8.41 9.52 1.20
C CYS A 139 8.96 9.83 2.59
N ASP A 140 9.24 11.12 2.81
CA ASP A 140 9.78 11.70 4.02
C ASP A 140 9.40 13.19 4.06
N TYR A 141 9.78 13.88 5.14
CA TYR A 141 9.58 15.33 5.28
C TYR A 141 10.23 16.16 4.16
N LYS A 142 11.19 15.64 3.39
CA LYS A 142 11.86 16.43 2.35
C LYS A 142 11.28 16.18 0.96
N THR A 143 10.53 15.10 0.79
CA THR A 143 10.12 14.60 -0.51
C THR A 143 8.68 14.10 -0.45
N ILE A 144 7.81 14.82 -1.14
CA ILE A 144 6.39 14.50 -1.25
C ILE A 144 6.04 14.35 -2.72
N PHE A 145 5.31 13.30 -3.05
CA PHE A 145 4.78 13.08 -4.39
C PHE A 145 3.28 13.33 -4.40
N THR A 146 2.80 13.92 -5.49
CA THR A 146 1.38 14.10 -5.74
C THR A 146 1.03 13.75 -7.17
N THR A 147 -0.26 13.61 -7.43
CA THR A 147 -0.80 13.73 -8.79
C THR A 147 -1.68 14.97 -8.88
N ASN A 148 -1.87 15.53 -10.08
CA ASN A 148 -2.76 16.68 -10.30
C ASN A 148 -4.05 16.31 -11.06
N ASP A 149 -4.87 17.32 -11.35
CA ASP A 149 -6.12 17.24 -12.11
C ASP A 149 -5.93 16.78 -13.58
N LYS A 150 -4.72 16.94 -14.12
CA LYS A 150 -4.32 16.42 -15.43
C LYS A 150 -3.77 15.01 -15.39
N LEU A 151 -3.72 14.40 -14.20
CA LEU A 151 -3.15 13.07 -13.97
C LEU A 151 -1.64 13.04 -14.25
N ASP A 152 -0.92 14.15 -14.00
CA ASP A 152 0.55 14.21 -14.03
C ASP A 152 1.15 13.79 -12.69
N CYS A 153 2.39 13.32 -12.68
CA CYS A 153 3.17 13.09 -11.46
C CYS A 153 4.02 14.31 -11.10
N ILE A 154 3.85 14.81 -9.88
CA ILE A 154 4.54 16.00 -9.36
C ILE A 154 5.29 15.62 -8.09
N LYS A 155 6.47 16.21 -7.91
CA LYS A 155 7.30 16.03 -6.73
C LYS A 155 7.61 17.37 -6.09
N GLY A 156 7.27 17.50 -4.82
CA GLY A 156 7.71 18.59 -3.96
C GLY A 156 9.03 18.20 -3.29
N VAL A 157 10.05 19.04 -3.43
CA VAL A 157 11.33 18.92 -2.72
C VAL A 157 11.48 20.08 -1.76
N TYR A 158 11.71 19.78 -0.49
CA TYR A 158 11.93 20.79 0.54
C TYR A 158 13.10 21.73 0.16
N ASP A 159 12.81 23.03 0.11
CA ASP A 159 13.79 24.07 -0.15
C ASP A 159 14.00 24.91 1.11
N TYR A 160 15.17 24.75 1.73
CA TYR A 160 15.57 25.56 2.86
C TYR A 160 15.98 26.96 2.38
N LYS A 161 15.02 27.83 2.08
CA LYS A 161 15.31 29.26 1.90
C LYS A 161 15.34 29.95 3.26
N LYS A 162 16.48 30.59 3.51
CA LYS A 162 16.93 31.12 4.80
C LYS A 162 16.20 32.40 5.26
N ASP A 163 15.45 33.04 4.36
CA ASP A 163 15.07 34.44 4.55
C ASP A 163 13.62 34.69 4.98
N ASP A 164 12.73 33.70 4.99
CA ASP A 164 11.42 33.82 5.63
C ASP A 164 10.98 32.46 6.20
N LYS A 165 10.54 32.45 7.46
CA LYS A 165 10.31 31.29 8.34
C LYS A 165 9.12 30.41 7.93
N LEU A 166 9.02 30.01 6.68
CA LEU A 166 7.98 29.12 6.19
C LEU A 166 8.65 27.93 5.50
N ASP A 167 8.19 26.72 5.82
CA ASP A 167 8.60 25.52 5.09
C ASP A 167 8.05 25.64 3.66
N ILE A 168 8.95 25.73 2.67
CA ILE A 168 8.59 25.87 1.26
C ILE A 168 9.12 24.65 0.52
N TYR A 169 8.33 24.15 -0.43
CA TYR A 169 8.74 23.08 -1.32
C TYR A 169 8.82 23.62 -2.74
N ASN A 170 9.85 23.23 -3.47
CA ASN A 170 9.92 23.42 -4.91
C ASN A 170 9.18 22.26 -5.58
N TRP A 171 8.16 22.57 -6.37
CA TRP A 171 7.35 21.58 -7.06
C TRP A 171 7.83 21.42 -8.50
N GLU A 172 8.16 20.19 -8.87
CA GLU A 172 8.65 19.84 -10.20
C GLU A 172 7.81 18.72 -10.82
N TYR A 173 7.59 18.80 -12.14
CA TYR A 173 7.05 17.68 -12.89
C TYR A 173 8.05 16.53 -12.91
N VAL A 174 7.62 15.38 -12.42
CA VAL A 174 8.38 14.13 -12.55
C VAL A 174 8.12 13.55 -13.93
N ASP A 175 6.85 13.37 -14.26
CA ASP A 175 6.40 12.87 -15.56
C ASP A 175 4.96 13.34 -15.84
N PHE A 176 4.72 13.76 -17.09
CA PHE A 176 3.47 14.29 -17.62
C PHE A 176 3.10 13.66 -18.98
N TYR A 177 3.81 12.61 -19.39
CA TYR A 177 3.56 11.91 -20.66
C TYR A 177 2.55 10.77 -20.53
N TYR A 178 2.28 10.32 -19.31
CA TYR A 178 1.40 9.19 -19.00
C TYR A 178 0.33 9.59 -17.99
N THR A 179 -0.65 8.71 -17.79
CA THR A 179 -1.72 8.90 -16.82
C THR A 179 -1.31 8.38 -15.45
N TYR A 180 -1.34 9.25 -14.44
CA TYR A 180 -1.01 8.95 -13.05
C TYR A 180 -2.23 9.15 -12.15
N TYR A 181 -2.93 8.07 -11.80
CA TYR A 181 -4.09 8.12 -10.91
C TYR A 181 -3.71 8.09 -9.42
N GLN A 182 -2.53 7.56 -9.09
CA GLN A 182 -1.99 7.53 -7.74
C GLN A 182 -0.48 7.28 -7.81
N VAL A 183 0.28 7.91 -6.93
CA VAL A 183 1.70 7.59 -6.68
C VAL A 183 1.83 7.06 -5.26
N SER A 184 2.72 6.09 -5.06
CA SER A 184 3.14 5.62 -3.76
C SER A 184 4.65 5.52 -3.70
N CYS A 185 5.26 6.34 -2.85
CA CYS A 185 6.65 6.18 -2.48
C CYS A 185 6.81 5.08 -1.43
N ALA A 186 7.80 4.21 -1.62
CA ALA A 186 8.10 3.12 -0.71
C ALA A 186 8.96 3.58 0.48
N PHE A 187 8.65 3.09 1.69
CA PHE A 187 9.39 3.45 2.90
C PHE A 187 10.82 2.91 2.96
N HIS A 188 11.09 1.71 2.42
CA HIS A 188 12.38 1.04 2.63
C HIS A 188 13.47 1.43 1.65
N ASP A 189 13.10 1.75 0.42
CA ASP A 189 14.05 1.96 -0.68
C ASP A 189 13.72 3.17 -1.56
N HIS A 190 12.68 3.93 -1.22
CA HIS A 190 12.19 5.08 -2.00
C HIS A 190 11.83 4.75 -3.46
N SER A 191 11.60 3.47 -3.77
CA SER A 191 11.04 3.09 -5.07
C SER A 191 9.66 3.72 -5.24
N ILE A 192 9.37 4.13 -6.48
CA ILE A 192 8.13 4.83 -6.80
C ILE A 192 7.20 3.86 -7.54
N TRP A 193 6.04 3.63 -6.94
CA TRP A 193 4.97 2.83 -7.51
C TRP A 193 3.84 3.72 -7.98
N ILE A 194 3.24 3.37 -9.11
CA ILE A 194 2.19 4.17 -9.75
C ILE A 194 0.99 3.29 -10.02
N ARG A 195 -0.21 3.81 -9.73
CA ARG A 195 -1.44 3.34 -10.35
C ARG A 195 -1.64 4.18 -11.60
N GLY A 196 -1.36 3.58 -12.74
CA GLY A 196 -1.20 4.30 -14.01
C GLY A 196 -2.26 3.93 -15.04
N ASN A 197 -1.86 3.93 -16.32
CA ASN A 197 -2.73 3.54 -17.44
C ASN A 197 -3.48 2.24 -17.18
N GLU A 198 -4.78 2.25 -17.53
CA GLU A 198 -5.73 1.15 -17.28
C GLU A 198 -5.83 0.75 -15.80
N GLU A 199 -5.41 1.64 -14.89
CA GLU A 199 -5.44 1.48 -13.44
C GLU A 199 -4.59 0.31 -12.91
N HIS A 200 -3.65 -0.19 -13.71
CA HIS A 200 -2.67 -1.19 -13.28
C HIS A 200 -1.58 -0.57 -12.40
N ALA A 201 -0.91 -1.41 -11.61
CA ALA A 201 0.28 -1.05 -10.87
C ALA A 201 1.52 -1.13 -11.77
N TYR A 202 2.34 -0.10 -11.71
CA TYR A 202 3.63 0.00 -12.39
C TYR A 202 4.72 0.36 -11.39
N LEU A 203 5.92 -0.17 -11.64
CA LEU A 203 7.13 0.34 -11.03
C LEU A 203 7.70 1.44 -11.93
N TYR A 204 7.84 2.66 -11.39
CA TYR A 204 8.46 3.78 -12.08
C TYR A 204 9.98 3.61 -12.13
N ILE A 205 10.58 3.78 -13.30
CA ILE A 205 12.03 3.77 -13.46
C ILE A 205 12.53 5.15 -13.90
N ASN A 206 11.86 5.74 -14.89
CA ASN A 206 12.09 7.09 -15.41
C ASN A 206 10.93 7.49 -16.33
N ASN A 207 10.93 8.72 -16.82
CA ASN A 207 9.87 9.32 -17.68
C ASN A 207 9.53 8.53 -18.95
N TYR A 208 10.37 7.59 -19.37
CA TYR A 208 10.17 6.78 -20.58
C TYR A 208 9.92 5.31 -20.26
N THR A 209 10.10 4.89 -19.00
CA THR A 209 10.14 3.48 -18.62
C THR A 209 9.30 3.23 -17.38
N HIS A 210 8.20 2.52 -17.59
CA HIS A 210 7.30 2.02 -16.56
C HIS A 210 7.20 0.51 -16.72
N ILE A 211 7.52 -0.24 -15.66
CA ILE A 211 7.43 -1.70 -15.70
C ILE A 211 6.05 -2.10 -15.20
N PRO A 212 5.16 -2.68 -16.02
CA PRO A 212 3.88 -3.19 -15.54
C PRO A 212 4.11 -4.30 -14.52
N ARG A 213 3.37 -4.24 -13.41
CA ARG A 213 3.53 -5.15 -12.28
C ARG A 213 2.23 -5.79 -11.83
N SER A 214 1.06 -5.41 -12.34
CA SER A 214 -0.20 -6.11 -12.10
C SER A 214 -0.91 -6.46 -13.40
N GLU A 215 -1.68 -7.55 -13.36
CA GLU A 215 -2.55 -8.04 -14.43
C GLU A 215 -4.02 -7.66 -14.21
N ILE A 216 -4.32 -6.98 -13.10
CA ILE A 216 -5.64 -6.49 -12.74
C ILE A 216 -5.59 -4.98 -12.45
N ALA A 217 -6.71 -4.32 -12.70
CA ALA A 217 -6.96 -2.94 -12.31
C ALA A 217 -7.11 -2.82 -10.78
N LEU A 218 -6.44 -1.83 -10.21
CA LEU A 218 -6.45 -1.53 -8.79
C LEU A 218 -7.06 -0.16 -8.56
N LYS A 219 -7.92 -0.02 -7.55
CA LYS A 219 -8.43 1.29 -7.11
C LYS A 219 -7.49 1.99 -6.12
N GLN A 220 -6.54 1.26 -5.53
CA GLN A 220 -5.56 1.79 -4.58
C GLN A 220 -4.28 0.96 -4.59
N ILE A 221 -3.13 1.60 -4.43
CA ILE A 221 -1.85 0.97 -4.10
C ILE A 221 -1.18 1.65 -2.89
N LYS A 222 -0.35 0.89 -2.16
CA LYS A 222 0.61 1.41 -1.17
C LYS A 222 1.87 0.53 -1.21
N ALA A 223 3.03 1.17 -1.36
CA ALA A 223 4.32 0.52 -1.47
C ALA A 223 5.10 0.55 -0.15
N LEU A 224 5.73 -0.58 0.18
CA LEU A 224 6.69 -0.69 1.26
C LEU A 224 8.13 -0.72 0.72
N SER A 225 8.33 -1.39 -0.42
CA SER A 225 9.60 -1.47 -1.17
C SER A 225 9.34 -1.78 -2.66
N GLU A 226 10.40 -1.86 -3.46
CA GLU A 226 10.37 -2.27 -4.86
C GLU A 226 9.85 -3.72 -5.02
N GLN A 227 9.93 -4.52 -3.96
CA GLN A 227 9.53 -5.92 -3.97
C GLN A 227 8.36 -6.22 -3.02
N HIS A 228 7.79 -5.20 -2.38
CA HIS A 228 6.69 -5.35 -1.44
C HIS A 228 5.68 -4.21 -1.57
N VAL A 229 4.49 -4.53 -2.09
CA VAL A 229 3.39 -3.58 -2.33
C VAL A 229 2.07 -4.23 -1.99
N ILE A 230 1.10 -3.47 -1.52
CA ILE A 230 -0.29 -3.90 -1.45
C ILE A 230 -1.14 -3.10 -2.42
N GLY A 231 -2.23 -3.72 -2.87
CA GLY A 231 -3.20 -3.10 -3.74
C GLY A 231 -4.61 -3.56 -3.40
N VAL A 232 -5.59 -2.70 -3.63
CA VAL A 232 -7.01 -3.07 -3.53
C VAL A 232 -7.62 -2.97 -4.92
N ASP A 233 -8.30 -4.02 -5.35
CA ASP A 233 -8.99 -4.04 -6.65
C ASP A 233 -10.41 -3.45 -6.58
N TYR A 234 -11.05 -3.31 -7.73
CA TYR A 234 -12.42 -2.81 -7.86
C TYR A 234 -13.50 -3.78 -7.34
N TYR A 235 -13.13 -5.02 -7.00
CA TYR A 235 -13.99 -6.01 -6.35
C TYR A 235 -13.80 -6.05 -4.82
N ASN A 236 -13.09 -5.06 -4.27
CA ASN A 236 -12.74 -4.97 -2.85
C ASN A 236 -11.89 -6.15 -2.35
N ASN A 237 -11.05 -6.74 -3.20
CA ASN A 237 -10.02 -7.67 -2.76
C ASN A 237 -8.72 -6.92 -2.48
N LEU A 238 -8.13 -7.22 -1.33
CA LEU A 238 -6.77 -6.85 -0.97
C LEU A 238 -5.80 -7.90 -1.52
N TRP A 239 -4.84 -7.41 -2.28
CA TRP A 239 -3.73 -8.15 -2.84
C TRP A 239 -2.43 -7.66 -2.24
N GLU A 240 -1.48 -8.57 -2.07
CA GLU A 240 -0.13 -8.24 -1.62
C GLU A 240 0.87 -8.85 -2.58
N ARG A 241 1.76 -8.01 -3.10
CA ARG A 241 2.88 -8.41 -3.93
C ARG A 241 4.12 -8.56 -3.07
N ILE A 242 4.69 -9.76 -3.01
CA ILE A 242 5.99 -10.02 -2.38
C ILE A 242 6.90 -10.73 -3.38
N ARG A 243 8.13 -10.22 -3.54
CA ARG A 243 9.20 -10.84 -4.36
C ARG A 243 8.72 -11.26 -5.76
N GLY A 244 7.98 -10.38 -6.44
CA GLY A 244 7.51 -10.67 -7.80
C GLY A 244 6.04 -11.05 -7.92
N THR A 245 5.42 -11.60 -6.88
CA THR A 245 4.15 -12.33 -7.01
C THR A 245 3.04 -11.67 -6.22
N TRP A 246 1.91 -11.39 -6.87
CA TRP A 246 0.67 -11.00 -6.20
C TRP A 246 -0.02 -12.20 -5.57
N ILE A 247 -0.41 -12.05 -4.31
CA ILE A 247 -1.11 -13.04 -3.52
C ILE A 247 -2.40 -12.40 -3.03
N TRP A 248 -3.52 -13.11 -3.19
CA TRP A 248 -4.79 -12.69 -2.61
C TRP A 248 -4.72 -12.80 -1.08
N VAL A 249 -5.09 -11.73 -0.38
CA VAL A 249 -5.03 -11.67 1.09
C VAL A 249 -6.42 -11.74 1.71
N LYS A 250 -7.34 -10.90 1.24
CA LYS A 250 -8.64 -10.68 1.90
C LYS A 250 -9.66 -10.07 0.95
N ASN A 251 -10.93 -10.40 1.12
CA ASN A 251 -12.06 -9.74 0.46
C ASN A 251 -12.72 -8.70 1.38
N ASN A 252 -13.63 -7.90 0.82
CA ASN A 252 -14.36 -6.84 1.52
C ASN A 252 -13.44 -5.75 2.10
N VAL A 253 -12.42 -5.35 1.34
CA VAL A 253 -11.49 -4.29 1.72
C VAL A 253 -11.82 -3.01 0.96
N LYS A 254 -12.16 -1.96 1.70
CA LYS A 254 -12.46 -0.63 1.16
C LYS A 254 -11.18 0.13 0.82
N SER A 255 -10.26 0.17 1.78
CA SER A 255 -8.94 0.80 1.66
C SER A 255 -7.95 0.07 2.56
N ALA A 256 -6.67 0.08 2.18
CA ALA A 256 -5.60 -0.51 2.97
C ALA A 256 -4.31 0.31 2.93
N SER A 257 -3.47 0.15 3.94
CA SER A 257 -2.10 0.66 4.01
C SER A 257 -1.20 -0.38 4.71
N ILE A 258 0.12 -0.22 4.54
CA ILE A 258 1.13 -1.12 5.10
C ILE A 258 2.15 -0.27 5.85
N ASN A 259 2.48 -0.65 7.08
CA ASN A 259 3.45 0.07 7.89
C ASN A 259 4.89 -0.38 7.57
N TYR A 260 5.88 0.28 8.18
CA TYR A 260 7.29 -0.07 8.04
C TYR A 260 7.63 -1.53 8.36
N ASN A 261 6.91 -2.16 9.29
CA ASN A 261 7.16 -3.54 9.72
C ASN A 261 6.55 -4.58 8.76
N GLY A 262 5.79 -4.14 7.75
CA GLY A 262 5.05 -5.04 6.86
C GLY A 262 3.69 -5.49 7.41
N ASP A 263 3.21 -4.88 8.50
CA ASP A 263 1.86 -5.09 8.98
C ASP A 263 0.87 -4.36 8.07
N ILE A 264 -0.19 -5.04 7.65
CA ILE A 264 -1.21 -4.46 6.77
C ILE A 264 -2.41 -4.02 7.60
N PHE A 265 -2.83 -2.77 7.42
CA PHE A 265 -4.02 -2.20 8.02
C PHE A 265 -5.07 -1.99 6.95
N TYR A 266 -6.32 -2.35 7.23
CA TYR A 266 -7.39 -2.22 6.25
C TYR A 266 -8.72 -1.82 6.88
N ILE A 267 -9.55 -1.12 6.10
CA ILE A 267 -10.94 -0.78 6.39
C ILE A 267 -11.83 -1.84 5.72
N ASP A 268 -12.69 -2.48 6.51
CA ASP A 268 -13.66 -3.46 6.02
C ASP A 268 -14.85 -2.75 5.36
N SER A 269 -15.19 -3.14 4.13
CA SER A 269 -16.23 -2.47 3.34
C SER A 269 -17.65 -2.79 3.79
N THR A 270 -17.86 -3.72 4.73
CA THR A 270 -19.20 -4.13 5.20
C THR A 270 -19.63 -3.45 6.49
N ASN A 271 -18.66 -3.06 7.32
CA ASN A 271 -18.91 -2.51 8.65
C ASN A 271 -17.97 -1.35 9.00
N ASP A 272 -17.14 -0.91 8.05
CA ASP A 272 -16.28 0.26 8.17
C ASP A 272 -15.25 0.15 9.34
N SER A 273 -15.12 -1.03 9.94
CA SER A 273 -14.14 -1.29 11.00
C SER A 273 -12.73 -1.45 10.45
N ILE A 274 -11.74 -1.10 11.27
CA ILE A 274 -10.32 -1.21 10.93
C ILE A 274 -9.71 -2.45 11.55
N TYR A 275 -8.90 -3.15 10.77
CA TYR A 275 -8.21 -4.37 11.15
C TYR A 275 -6.73 -4.25 10.83
N LYS A 276 -5.90 -5.00 11.55
CA LYS A 276 -4.47 -5.19 11.26
C LYS A 276 -4.18 -6.67 11.01
N LEU A 277 -3.32 -6.93 10.04
CA LEU A 277 -2.74 -8.21 9.72
C LEU A 277 -1.25 -8.11 10.03
N SER A 278 -0.81 -8.80 11.09
CA SER A 278 0.60 -8.82 11.46
C SER A 278 1.23 -10.12 10.97
N LYS A 279 2.45 -10.05 10.44
CA LYS A 279 3.22 -11.24 10.04
C LYS A 279 4.24 -11.54 11.15
N ASN A 280 4.16 -12.75 11.72
CA ASN A 280 5.12 -13.21 12.73
C ASN A 280 6.48 -13.51 12.12
#